data_AF-A0A166HUU7-F1
#
_entry.id   AF-A0A166HUU7-F1
#
_cell.length_a   1.000
_cell.length_b   1.000
_cell.length_c   1.000
_cell.angle_alpha   90.00
_cell.angle_beta   90.00
_cell.angle_gamma   90.00
#
_symmetry.space_group_name_H-M   'P 1'
#
loop_
_entity.id
_entity.type
_entity.pdbx_description
1 polymer ?
#
loop_
_entity_poly.entity_id
_entity_poly.type
_entity_poly.pdbx_seq_one_letter_code
_entity_poly.pdbx_strand_id
1 'polypeptide(L)'
;MLFSTLPVALSSLILASRAIASPMTRDASAAPPKVSTDPSCQKMFESCITEVNPAVDDIFNTKSCMLGAACLFPVDEFIDVVYTYKNGTGAAPKSVDQKRLNEPADVPRSIDLKRLNETVFDSITTDGATMSQQNFIDGWYSELSTVGGPFPPNTSLAISYYKRIAGWAGYCEHNVPYKNFADYYQYSSTVHGSVC
;
A
#
# COMPACT_ATOMS: atom_id res chain seq x y z
N MET A 1 -24.86 -39.86 67.00
CA MET A 1 -25.62 -38.78 66.33
C MET A 1 -24.63 -37.70 65.94
N LEU A 2 -24.41 -37.48 64.64
CA LEU A 2 -23.90 -36.22 64.06
C LEU A 2 -23.84 -36.42 62.54
N PHE A 3 -24.92 -36.01 61.86
CA PHE A 3 -25.01 -35.92 60.41
C PHE A 3 -24.36 -34.61 59.97
N SER A 4 -23.33 -34.68 59.12
CA SER A 4 -22.68 -33.52 58.52
C SER A 4 -23.22 -33.34 57.10
N THR A 5 -23.96 -32.26 56.86
CA THR A 5 -24.53 -31.88 55.57
C THR A 5 -23.51 -31.04 54.78
N LEU A 6 -23.32 -31.39 53.50
CA LEU A 6 -22.53 -30.62 52.53
C LEU A 6 -23.45 -29.67 51.75
N PRO A 7 -23.03 -28.42 51.44
CA PRO A 7 -23.80 -27.52 50.60
C PRO A 7 -23.57 -27.80 49.11
N VAL A 8 -24.66 -27.78 48.35
CA VAL A 8 -24.69 -27.81 46.88
C VAL A 8 -24.40 -26.41 46.36
N ALA A 9 -23.31 -26.23 45.61
CA ALA A 9 -23.02 -24.98 44.91
C ALA A 9 -23.66 -25.02 43.51
N LEU A 10 -24.61 -24.11 43.25
CA LEU A 10 -25.12 -23.83 41.91
C LEU A 10 -24.05 -23.04 41.11
N SER A 11 -23.52 -23.65 40.06
CA SER A 11 -22.74 -22.92 39.05
C SER A 11 -23.66 -22.38 37.95
N SER A 12 -23.82 -21.06 37.91
CA SER A 12 -24.51 -20.35 36.85
C SER A 12 -23.70 -20.41 35.54
N LEU A 13 -24.23 -21.08 34.52
CA LEU A 13 -23.70 -21.05 33.15
C LEU A 13 -24.05 -19.69 32.53
N ILE A 14 -23.06 -18.84 32.28
CA ILE A 14 -23.22 -17.62 31.49
C ILE A 14 -23.04 -17.99 30.02
N LEU A 15 -24.14 -18.02 29.25
CA LEU A 15 -24.09 -18.08 27.80
C LEU A 15 -23.57 -16.74 27.26
N ALA A 16 -22.29 -16.70 26.88
CA ALA A 16 -21.74 -15.60 26.10
C ALA A 16 -22.21 -15.75 24.63
N SER A 17 -23.21 -14.97 24.24
CA SER A 17 -23.61 -14.82 22.84
C SER A 17 -22.48 -14.17 22.05
N ARG A 18 -21.67 -14.97 21.35
CA ARG A 18 -20.75 -14.47 20.32
C ARG A 18 -21.59 -14.02 19.13
N ALA A 19 -21.68 -12.71 18.92
CA ALA A 19 -22.08 -12.16 17.63
C ALA A 19 -21.02 -12.57 16.61
N ILE A 20 -21.36 -13.52 15.74
CA ILE A 20 -20.56 -13.84 14.56
C ILE A 20 -20.79 -12.69 13.59
N ALA A 21 -19.84 -11.76 13.51
CA ALA A 21 -19.80 -10.81 12.42
C ALA A 21 -19.64 -11.62 11.13
N SER A 22 -20.70 -11.70 10.33
CA SER A 22 -20.62 -12.27 8.98
C SER A 22 -19.57 -11.48 8.20
N PRO A 23 -18.59 -12.13 7.57
CA PRO A 23 -17.73 -11.43 6.62
C PRO A 23 -18.63 -10.85 5.54
N MET A 24 -18.58 -9.53 5.35
CA MET A 24 -19.13 -8.87 4.16
C MET A 24 -18.40 -9.47 2.96
N THR A 25 -18.98 -10.50 2.37
CA THR A 25 -18.56 -11.04 1.07
C THR A 25 -18.90 -9.98 0.04
N ARG A 26 -17.90 -9.19 -0.33
CA ARG A 26 -18.01 -8.22 -1.41
C ARG A 26 -18.28 -8.96 -2.72
N ASP A 27 -19.22 -8.47 -3.51
CA ASP A 27 -19.47 -8.97 -4.86
C ASP A 27 -18.15 -8.96 -5.65
N ALA A 28 -17.69 -10.14 -6.05
CA ALA A 28 -16.50 -10.36 -6.86
C ALA A 28 -16.60 -9.78 -8.29
N SER A 29 -17.54 -8.86 -8.53
CA SER A 29 -17.93 -8.35 -9.85
C SER A 29 -17.59 -6.88 -10.09
N ALA A 30 -17.09 -6.14 -9.09
CA ALA A 30 -16.68 -4.75 -9.31
C ALA A 30 -15.33 -4.71 -10.03
N ALA A 31 -15.33 -4.24 -11.28
CA ALA A 31 -14.10 -3.99 -12.02
C ALA A 31 -13.16 -3.05 -11.23
N PRO A 32 -11.83 -3.26 -11.28
CA PRO A 32 -10.88 -2.34 -10.68
C PRO A 32 -11.09 -0.90 -11.16
N PRO A 33 -10.94 0.12 -10.28
CA PRO A 33 -10.99 1.50 -10.69
C PRO A 33 -9.81 1.81 -11.63
N LYS A 34 -10.06 2.72 -12.58
CA LYS A 34 -8.99 3.27 -13.41
C LYS A 34 -8.26 4.37 -12.65
N VAL A 35 -7.02 4.10 -12.27
CA VAL A 35 -6.15 5.04 -11.53
C VAL A 35 -5.14 5.74 -12.43
N SER A 36 -4.85 5.17 -13.59
CA SER A 36 -3.90 5.73 -14.55
C SER A 36 -4.38 5.60 -15.99
N THR A 37 -3.96 6.55 -16.84
CA THR A 37 -4.09 6.43 -18.29
C THR A 37 -2.96 5.60 -18.89
N ASP A 38 -1.85 5.43 -18.17
CA ASP A 38 -0.77 4.53 -18.57
C ASP A 38 -1.15 3.06 -18.22
N PRO A 39 -1.19 2.16 -19.21
CA PRO A 39 -1.61 0.78 -18.98
C PRO A 39 -0.70 -0.01 -18.05
N SER A 40 0.61 0.29 -18.02
CA SER A 40 1.55 -0.43 -17.17
C SER A 40 1.40 -0.03 -15.70
N CYS A 41 1.16 1.25 -15.44
CA CYS A 41 0.84 1.74 -14.12
C CYS A 41 -0.51 1.19 -13.62
N GLN A 42 -1.54 1.20 -14.49
CA GLN A 42 -2.83 0.60 -14.18
C GLN A 42 -2.68 -0.88 -13.80
N LYS A 43 -1.80 -1.61 -14.50
CA LYS A 43 -1.51 -3.00 -14.19
C LYS A 43 -0.84 -3.20 -12.82
N MET A 44 0.12 -2.36 -12.46
CA MET A 44 0.74 -2.41 -11.13
C MET A 44 -0.30 -2.23 -10.03
N PHE A 45 -1.21 -1.27 -10.21
CA PHE A 45 -2.33 -1.08 -9.30
C PHE A 45 -3.24 -2.32 -9.22
N GLU A 46 -3.61 -2.91 -10.36
CA GLU A 46 -4.45 -4.12 -10.41
C GLU A 46 -3.81 -5.33 -9.73
N SER A 47 -2.49 -5.50 -9.88
CA SER A 47 -1.76 -6.55 -9.16
C SER A 47 -1.71 -6.27 -7.66
N CYS A 48 -1.43 -5.01 -7.29
CA CYS A 48 -1.41 -4.58 -5.89
C CYS A 48 -2.72 -4.90 -5.16
N ILE A 49 -3.87 -4.52 -5.73
CA ILE A 49 -5.18 -4.79 -5.11
C ILE A 49 -5.53 -6.28 -5.05
N THR A 50 -4.85 -7.13 -5.83
CA THR A 50 -5.02 -8.59 -5.77
C THR A 50 -4.17 -9.18 -4.64
N GLU A 51 -2.95 -8.66 -4.45
CA GLU A 51 -1.96 -9.20 -3.52
C GLU A 51 -2.11 -8.67 -2.08
N VAL A 52 -2.44 -7.39 -1.91
CA VAL A 52 -2.48 -6.75 -0.58
C VAL A 52 -3.63 -7.27 0.27
N ASN A 53 -3.43 -7.33 1.59
CA ASN A 53 -4.49 -7.69 2.52
C ASN A 53 -5.58 -6.59 2.63
N PRO A 54 -6.80 -6.91 3.09
CA PRO A 54 -7.89 -5.91 3.18
C PRO A 54 -7.66 -4.76 4.17
N ALA A 55 -6.81 -4.93 5.17
CA ALA A 55 -6.47 -3.88 6.14
C ALA A 55 -5.50 -2.84 5.57
N VAL A 56 -4.78 -3.16 4.49
CA VAL A 56 -3.86 -2.26 3.77
C VAL A 56 -2.73 -1.74 4.70
N ASP A 57 -2.49 -2.40 5.83
CA ASP A 57 -1.52 -2.00 6.85
C ASP A 57 -0.06 -2.21 6.44
N ASP A 58 0.17 -3.05 5.42
CA ASP A 58 1.48 -3.50 4.94
C ASP A 58 1.67 -3.32 3.42
N ILE A 59 0.97 -2.33 2.85
CA ILE A 59 0.85 -2.16 1.39
C ILE A 59 2.21 -2.05 0.69
N PHE A 60 3.19 -1.34 1.27
CA PHE A 60 4.49 -1.13 0.64
C PHE A 60 5.40 -2.35 0.66
N ASN A 61 5.05 -3.39 1.44
CA ASN A 61 5.79 -4.65 1.46
C ASN A 61 5.27 -5.65 0.42
N THR A 62 4.46 -5.16 -0.52
CA THR A 62 4.06 -5.85 -1.75
C THR A 62 4.70 -5.13 -2.94
N LYS A 63 5.45 -5.84 -3.79
CA LYS A 63 6.29 -5.22 -4.84
C LYS A 63 5.46 -4.42 -5.84
N SER A 64 4.38 -5.01 -6.36
CA SER A 64 3.41 -4.35 -7.24
C SER A 64 2.83 -3.07 -6.63
N CYS A 65 2.53 -3.09 -5.32
CA CYS A 65 2.01 -1.93 -4.61
C CYS A 65 3.04 -0.81 -4.44
N MET A 66 4.27 -1.13 -4.04
CA MET A 66 5.33 -0.13 -3.87
C MET A 66 5.69 0.52 -5.22
N LEU A 67 5.77 -0.27 -6.30
CA LEU A 67 6.00 0.26 -7.64
C LEU A 67 4.77 1.05 -8.12
N GLY A 68 3.56 0.51 -7.98
CA GLY A 68 2.32 1.19 -8.36
C GLY A 68 2.10 2.52 -7.61
N ALA A 69 2.47 2.59 -6.33
CA ALA A 69 2.41 3.81 -5.55
C ALA A 69 3.34 4.91 -6.08
N ALA A 70 4.44 4.56 -6.76
CA ALA A 70 5.32 5.55 -7.38
C ALA A 70 4.66 6.26 -8.58
N CYS A 71 3.62 5.67 -9.18
CA CYS A 71 2.87 6.31 -10.25
C CYS A 71 2.11 7.56 -9.80
N LEU A 72 1.43 7.42 -8.67
CA LEU A 72 0.51 8.43 -8.16
C LEU A 72 1.27 9.32 -7.17
N PHE A 73 0.96 10.60 -7.19
CA PHE A 73 1.52 11.52 -6.24
C PHE A 73 0.43 12.51 -5.82
N PRO A 74 0.15 12.64 -4.51
CA PRO A 74 0.88 12.04 -3.38
C PRO A 74 0.64 10.52 -3.19
N VAL A 75 1.54 9.84 -2.48
CA VAL A 75 1.45 8.39 -2.22
C VAL A 75 0.14 8.00 -1.50
N ASP A 76 -0.41 8.89 -0.66
CA ASP A 76 -1.68 8.64 0.02
C ASP A 76 -2.87 8.52 -0.95
N GLU A 77 -2.79 9.12 -2.13
CA GLU A 77 -3.83 8.98 -3.15
C GLU A 77 -3.91 7.53 -3.67
N PHE A 78 -2.76 6.84 -3.73
CA PHE A 78 -2.73 5.41 -4.03
C PHE A 78 -3.33 4.57 -2.91
N ILE A 79 -2.95 4.84 -1.65
CA ILE A 79 -3.45 4.10 -0.49
C ILE A 79 -4.97 4.21 -0.39
N ASP A 80 -5.50 5.41 -0.55
CA ASP A 80 -6.93 5.68 -0.46
C ASP A 80 -7.74 4.91 -1.50
N VAL A 81 -7.29 4.90 -2.76
CA VAL A 81 -7.95 4.12 -3.82
C VAL A 81 -7.87 2.61 -3.53
N VAL A 82 -6.73 2.11 -3.06
CA VAL A 82 -6.58 0.69 -2.68
C VAL A 82 -7.51 0.33 -1.51
N TYR A 83 -7.54 1.15 -0.45
CA TYR A 83 -8.38 0.93 0.73
C TYR A 83 -9.86 0.95 0.39
N THR A 84 -10.29 1.95 -0.38
CA THR A 84 -11.64 2.04 -0.94
C THR A 84 -11.99 0.82 -1.79
N TYR A 85 -11.06 0.38 -2.65
CA TYR A 85 -11.25 -0.82 -3.45
C TYR A 85 -11.25 -2.11 -2.61
N LYS A 86 -10.69 -2.15 -1.40
CA LYS A 86 -10.75 -3.33 -0.51
C LYS A 86 -11.98 -3.35 0.41
N ASN A 87 -12.42 -2.21 0.92
CA ASN A 87 -13.42 -2.16 2.02
C ASN A 87 -14.85 -1.71 1.63
N GLY A 88 -15.11 -1.34 0.38
CA GLY A 88 -16.48 -1.30 -0.15
C GLY A 88 -17.13 0.08 -0.20
N THR A 89 -16.39 1.14 0.07
CA THR A 89 -16.86 2.53 -0.08
C THR A 89 -16.68 3.01 -1.52
N GLY A 90 -17.47 2.48 -2.45
CA GLY A 90 -17.37 2.80 -3.88
C GLY A 90 -17.51 4.28 -4.22
N ALA A 91 -16.39 4.99 -4.31
CA ALA A 91 -16.01 5.98 -5.32
C ALA A 91 -14.59 6.48 -4.96
N ALA A 92 -13.67 6.50 -5.94
CA ALA A 92 -12.34 7.06 -5.76
C ALA A 92 -12.43 8.56 -5.39
N PRO A 93 -11.74 9.04 -4.34
CA PRO A 93 -11.62 10.47 -4.08
C PRO A 93 -10.83 11.16 -5.19
N LYS A 94 -11.29 12.37 -5.53
CA LYS A 94 -10.65 13.24 -6.51
C LYS A 94 -9.34 13.76 -5.92
N SER A 95 -8.33 13.84 -6.78
CA SER A 95 -7.00 14.42 -6.55
C SER A 95 -7.00 15.58 -5.56
N VAL A 96 -6.06 15.49 -4.62
CA VAL A 96 -5.94 16.38 -3.46
C VAL A 96 -5.60 17.80 -3.90
N ASP A 97 -6.61 18.66 -3.95
CA ASP A 97 -6.48 20.05 -3.53
C ASP A 97 -7.51 20.28 -2.41
N GLN A 98 -6.99 20.32 -1.17
CA GLN A 98 -7.58 21.06 -0.05
C GLN A 98 -8.93 20.58 0.54
N LYS A 99 -9.05 19.31 1.00
CA LYS A 99 -10.13 18.95 1.95
C LYS A 99 -9.93 17.70 2.83
N ARG A 100 -8.78 17.52 3.51
CA ARG A 100 -8.61 16.41 4.48
C ARG A 100 -9.05 16.67 5.92
N LEU A 101 -9.58 17.86 6.23
CA LEU A 101 -10.15 18.14 7.56
C LEU A 101 -11.51 17.44 7.81
N ASN A 102 -12.09 16.76 6.81
CA ASN A 102 -13.38 16.08 6.92
C ASN A 102 -13.34 14.62 6.41
N GLU A 103 -12.16 14.02 6.28
CA GLU A 103 -12.10 12.59 5.93
C GLU A 103 -12.45 11.73 7.15
N PRO A 104 -13.10 10.57 6.94
CA PRO A 104 -13.30 9.59 8.01
C PRO A 104 -11.94 9.24 8.63
N ALA A 105 -11.89 9.15 9.96
CA ALA A 105 -10.70 8.77 10.71
C ALA A 105 -10.18 7.35 10.37
N ASP A 106 -10.90 6.62 9.51
CA ASP A 106 -10.68 5.21 9.20
C ASP A 106 -9.89 4.97 7.90
N VAL A 107 -9.51 6.01 7.13
CA VAL A 107 -8.65 5.84 5.94
C VAL A 107 -7.18 5.82 6.37
N PRO A 108 -6.42 4.73 6.08
CA PRO A 108 -5.02 4.66 6.46
C PRO A 108 -4.19 5.74 5.74
N ARG A 109 -3.30 6.39 6.49
CA ARG A 109 -2.32 7.34 5.94
C ARG A 109 -0.96 6.67 5.83
N SER A 110 -0.16 7.01 4.82
CA SER A 110 1.20 6.45 4.66
C SER A 110 2.03 6.50 5.94
N ILE A 111 1.93 7.59 6.70
CA ILE A 111 2.67 7.76 7.96
C ILE A 111 2.30 6.75 9.05
N ASP A 112 1.10 6.20 9.02
CA ASP A 112 0.60 5.21 9.98
C ASP A 112 0.78 3.76 9.51
N LEU A 113 1.22 3.55 8.25
CA LEU A 113 1.43 2.23 7.67
C LEU A 113 2.79 1.64 8.08
N LYS A 114 2.92 0.32 7.92
CA LYS A 114 4.22 -0.33 8.02
C LYS A 114 5.12 0.23 6.92
N ARG A 115 6.32 0.60 7.36
CA ARG A 115 7.38 1.06 6.48
C ARG A 115 7.76 -0.03 5.48
N LEU A 116 8.12 0.39 4.27
CA LEU A 116 8.82 -0.45 3.31
C LEU A 116 10.00 -1.14 4.01
N ASN A 117 10.04 -2.47 3.94
CA ASN A 117 11.06 -3.30 4.55
C ASN A 117 12.24 -3.53 3.60
N GLU A 118 13.36 -3.95 4.18
CA GLU A 118 14.59 -4.24 3.42
C GLU A 118 14.40 -5.42 2.47
N THR A 119 13.58 -6.42 2.79
CA THR A 119 13.37 -7.58 1.90
C THR A 119 12.81 -7.19 0.53
N VAL A 120 11.81 -6.30 0.48
CA VAL A 120 11.27 -5.82 -0.80
C VAL A 120 12.28 -4.93 -1.50
N PHE A 121 12.98 -4.06 -0.77
CA PHE A 121 14.04 -3.22 -1.31
C PHE A 121 15.19 -4.03 -1.92
N ASP A 122 15.70 -5.02 -1.22
CA ASP A 122 16.74 -5.95 -1.67
C ASP A 122 16.29 -6.73 -2.90
N SER A 123 14.99 -7.06 -3.00
CA SER A 123 14.45 -7.77 -4.16
C SER A 123 14.45 -6.97 -5.47
N ILE A 124 14.73 -5.66 -5.41
CA ILE A 124 14.80 -4.77 -6.57
C ILE A 124 16.10 -3.95 -6.62
N THR A 125 17.06 -4.22 -5.72
CA THR A 125 18.37 -3.58 -5.73
C THR A 125 19.47 -4.60 -5.89
N THR A 126 20.61 -4.17 -6.41
CA THR A 126 21.76 -5.07 -6.60
C THR A 126 22.60 -5.22 -5.33
N ASP A 127 22.66 -4.18 -4.49
CA ASP A 127 23.55 -4.09 -3.32
C ASP A 127 22.82 -4.14 -1.98
N GLY A 128 21.48 -4.11 -1.97
CA GLY A 128 20.66 -4.01 -0.74
C GLY A 128 20.85 -2.70 0.05
N ALA A 129 21.57 -1.72 -0.52
CA ALA A 129 21.93 -0.49 0.19
C ALA A 129 21.36 0.76 -0.49
N THR A 130 21.39 0.80 -1.82
CA THR A 130 21.02 1.99 -2.59
C THR A 130 20.12 1.66 -3.77
N MET A 131 19.16 2.54 -4.02
CA MET A 131 18.31 2.52 -5.21
C MET A 131 18.95 3.38 -6.29
N SER A 132 19.50 2.76 -7.32
CA SER A 132 19.88 3.46 -8.55
C SER A 132 18.66 3.62 -9.47
N GLN A 133 18.77 4.50 -10.48
CA GLN A 133 17.76 4.59 -11.54
C GLN A 133 17.58 3.24 -12.24
N GLN A 134 18.69 2.53 -12.49
CA GLN A 134 18.64 1.23 -13.18
C GLN A 134 17.96 0.17 -12.32
N ASN A 135 18.23 0.13 -11.00
CA ASN A 135 17.55 -0.75 -10.05
C ASN A 135 16.02 -0.55 -10.12
N PHE A 136 15.56 0.71 -10.15
CA PHE A 136 14.14 1.03 -10.25
C PHE A 136 13.53 0.60 -11.59
N ILE A 137 14.23 0.85 -12.71
CA ILE A 137 13.80 0.39 -14.05
C ILE A 137 13.69 -1.12 -14.07
N ASP A 138 14.71 -1.83 -13.59
CA ASP A 138 14.74 -3.30 -13.60
C ASP A 138 13.64 -3.87 -12.71
N GLY A 139 13.43 -3.31 -11.51
CA GLY A 139 12.32 -3.66 -10.63
C GLY A 139 10.95 -3.46 -11.29
N TRP A 140 10.75 -2.33 -11.95
CA TRP A 140 9.51 -2.02 -12.69
C TRP A 140 9.22 -3.03 -13.79
N TYR A 141 10.18 -3.27 -14.68
CA TYR A 141 10.00 -4.18 -15.81
C TYR A 141 9.97 -5.65 -15.39
N SER A 142 10.71 -6.04 -14.34
CA SER A 142 10.66 -7.38 -13.75
C SER A 142 9.28 -7.68 -13.17
N GLU A 143 8.70 -6.73 -12.44
CA GLU A 143 7.36 -6.90 -11.89
C GLU A 143 6.30 -6.95 -12.99
N LEU A 144 6.36 -6.06 -13.99
CA LEU A 144 5.48 -6.14 -15.16
C LEU A 144 5.57 -7.49 -15.87
N SER A 145 6.77 -8.03 -16.03
CA SER A 145 6.96 -9.36 -16.61
C SER A 145 6.29 -10.45 -15.78
N THR A 146 6.29 -10.30 -14.46
CA THR A 146 5.66 -11.25 -13.52
C THR A 146 4.13 -11.18 -13.61
N VAL A 147 3.57 -9.98 -13.70
CA VAL A 147 2.10 -9.76 -13.71
C VAL A 147 1.48 -9.81 -15.11
N GLY A 148 2.29 -10.00 -16.15
CA GLY A 148 1.86 -10.21 -17.54
C GLY A 148 1.76 -8.95 -18.41
N GLY A 149 2.44 -7.86 -18.04
CA GLY A 149 2.40 -6.57 -18.75
C GLY A 149 1.03 -5.89 -18.65
N PRO A 150 0.78 -4.82 -19.43
CA PRO A 150 1.57 -4.35 -20.57
C PRO A 150 2.83 -3.57 -20.17
N PHE A 151 3.79 -3.51 -21.10
CA PHE A 151 5.04 -2.77 -20.92
C PHE A 151 4.93 -1.36 -21.52
N PRO A 152 5.49 -0.33 -20.86
CA PRO A 152 5.67 0.97 -21.51
C PRO A 152 6.54 0.82 -22.77
N PRO A 153 6.33 1.64 -23.81
CA PRO A 153 7.10 1.58 -25.05
C PRO A 153 8.60 1.90 -24.86
N ASN A 154 8.95 2.61 -23.79
CA ASN A 154 10.32 2.90 -23.40
C ASN A 154 10.41 3.21 -21.90
N THR A 155 11.63 3.28 -21.37
CA THR A 155 11.92 3.41 -19.94
C THR A 155 11.64 4.80 -19.36
N SER A 156 11.24 5.79 -20.18
CA SER A 156 11.06 7.18 -19.74
C SER A 156 10.06 7.32 -18.60
N LEU A 157 9.02 6.47 -18.59
CA LEU A 157 8.00 6.49 -17.53
C LEU A 157 8.60 6.08 -16.18
N ALA A 158 9.27 4.93 -16.12
CA ALA A 158 9.96 4.45 -14.92
C ALA A 158 11.06 5.43 -14.46
N ILE A 159 11.79 6.05 -15.41
CA ILE A 159 12.77 7.10 -15.11
C ILE A 159 12.08 8.30 -14.45
N SER A 160 10.91 8.74 -14.93
CA SER A 160 10.21 9.88 -14.34
C SER A 160 9.71 9.62 -12.92
N TYR A 161 9.27 8.38 -12.64
CA TYR A 161 8.93 7.95 -11.28
C TYR A 161 10.15 7.94 -10.37
N TYR A 162 11.27 7.35 -10.83
CA TYR A 162 12.52 7.38 -10.08
C TYR A 162 12.99 8.82 -9.79
N LYS A 163 12.97 9.71 -10.79
CA LYS A 163 13.36 11.12 -10.61
C LYS A 163 12.51 11.86 -9.59
N ARG A 164 11.21 11.57 -9.52
CA ARG A 164 10.33 12.11 -8.47
C ARG A 164 10.77 11.65 -7.09
N ILE A 165 11.07 10.35 -6.92
CA ILE A 165 11.55 9.78 -5.66
C ILE A 165 12.92 10.39 -5.29
N ALA A 166 13.86 10.41 -6.23
CA ALA A 166 15.20 10.95 -6.03
C ALA A 166 15.17 12.45 -5.70
N GLY A 167 14.32 13.22 -6.39
CA GLY A 167 14.14 14.65 -6.12
C GLY A 167 13.56 14.88 -4.74
N TRP A 168 12.52 14.13 -4.38
CA TRP A 168 11.92 14.23 -3.06
C TRP A 168 12.92 13.89 -1.95
N ALA A 169 13.75 12.86 -2.18
CA ALA A 169 14.77 12.42 -1.24
C ALA A 169 16.00 13.34 -1.18
N GLY A 170 16.20 14.24 -2.15
CA GLY A 170 17.38 15.11 -2.25
C GLY A 170 18.61 14.46 -2.89
N TYR A 171 18.43 13.45 -3.75
CA TYR A 171 19.49 12.65 -4.39
C TYR A 171 19.42 12.69 -5.93
N CYS A 172 19.20 13.85 -6.56
CA CYS A 172 19.07 13.93 -8.02
C CYS A 172 20.28 13.42 -8.81
N GLU A 173 21.49 13.50 -8.24
CA GLU A 173 22.75 13.12 -8.90
C GLU A 173 23.35 11.84 -8.30
N HIS A 174 22.63 11.16 -7.42
CA HIS A 174 23.13 10.03 -6.63
C HIS A 174 22.08 8.92 -6.53
N ASN A 175 22.50 7.73 -6.11
CA ASN A 175 21.57 6.67 -5.76
C ASN A 175 20.88 7.02 -4.43
N VAL A 176 19.61 6.66 -4.29
CA VAL A 176 18.83 6.93 -3.09
C VAL A 176 19.11 5.85 -2.03
N PRO A 177 19.66 6.18 -0.84
CA PRO A 177 19.84 5.19 0.22
C PRO A 177 18.50 4.58 0.67
N TYR A 178 18.50 3.32 1.10
CA TYR A 178 17.28 2.62 1.56
C TYR A 178 16.41 3.47 2.49
N LYS A 179 17.01 4.11 3.51
CA LYS A 179 16.24 4.95 4.46
C LYS A 179 15.47 6.04 3.75
N ASN A 180 16.11 6.79 2.85
CA ASN A 180 15.47 7.87 2.11
C ASN A 180 14.44 7.34 1.09
N PHE A 181 14.69 6.19 0.49
CA PHE A 181 13.75 5.53 -0.42
C PHE A 181 12.48 5.09 0.33
N ALA A 182 12.62 4.46 1.49
CA ALA A 182 11.49 4.09 2.34
C ALA A 182 10.77 5.32 2.96
N ASP A 183 11.49 6.40 3.24
CA ASP A 183 10.90 7.66 3.71
C ASP A 183 9.98 8.30 2.68
N TYR A 184 10.30 8.17 1.38
CA TYR A 184 9.41 8.65 0.32
C TYR A 184 8.00 8.08 0.48
N TYR A 185 7.88 6.75 0.58
CA TYR A 185 6.58 6.09 0.72
C TYR A 185 5.87 6.42 2.03
N GLN A 186 6.61 6.69 3.10
CA GLN A 186 6.02 6.99 4.42
C GLN A 186 5.60 8.46 4.57
N TYR A 187 6.33 9.40 3.95
CA TYR A 187 6.24 10.81 4.29
C TYR A 187 5.99 11.75 3.12
N SER A 188 6.08 11.31 1.87
CA SER A 188 5.96 12.23 0.72
C SER A 188 4.59 12.89 0.57
N SER A 189 3.57 12.35 1.23
CA SER A 189 2.23 12.95 1.31
C SER A 189 2.14 14.12 2.30
N THR A 190 3.12 14.27 3.19
CA THR A 190 3.12 15.28 4.27
C THR A 190 4.30 16.25 4.20
N VAL A 191 5.37 15.87 3.51
CA VAL A 191 6.57 16.69 3.32
C VAL A 191 6.74 16.94 1.83
N HIS A 192 6.87 18.21 1.45
CA HIS A 192 7.16 18.58 0.07
C HIS A 192 8.64 18.36 -0.23
N GLY A 193 8.92 17.78 -1.40
CA GLY A 193 10.26 17.60 -1.93
C GLY A 193 10.46 18.35 -3.25
N SER A 194 11.69 18.35 -3.76
CA SER A 194 12.00 18.90 -5.09
C SER A 194 11.82 17.84 -6.18
N VAL A 195 11.98 18.25 -7.44
CA VAL A 195 11.90 17.37 -8.62
C VAL A 195 13.25 17.42 -9.35
N CYS A 196 13.69 16.27 -9.86
CA CYS A 196 14.76 16.12 -10.87
C CYS A 196 14.14 15.92 -12.28
#